data_AF-A0A7C1G7N1-F1
#
_entry.id   AF-A0A7C1G7N1-F1
#
_cell.length_a   1.000
_cell.length_b   1.000
_cell.length_c   1.000
_cell.angle_alpha   90.00
_cell.angle_beta   90.00
_cell.angle_gamma   90.00
#
_symmetry.space_group_name_H-M   'P 1'
#
loop_
_entity.id
_entity.type
_entity.pdbx_description
1 polymer ?
#
loop_
_entity_poly.entity_id
_entity_poly.type
_entity_poly.pdbx_seq_one_letter_code
_entity_poly.pdbx_strand_id
1 'polypeptide(L)' 'QPQRAGFPLTLEVGSVRLPKKSWIKISQIRTLSVERIGKRIGKASPEEIAMTIEGLNEIIGA' A
#
# COMPACT_ATOMS: atom_id res chain seq x y z
N GLN A 1 -5.73 -8.07 13.64
CA GLN A 1 -7.15 -8.10 13.26
C GLN A 1 -7.22 -8.45 11.78
N PRO A 2 -8.11 -9.36 11.34
CA PRO A 2 -8.24 -9.67 9.92
C PRO A 2 -8.59 -8.39 9.15
N GLN A 3 -7.95 -8.18 8.01
CA GLN A 3 -8.25 -7.05 7.14
C GLN A 3 -9.67 -7.24 6.58
N ARG A 4 -10.57 -6.30 6.90
CA ARG A 4 -12.01 -6.40 6.54
C ARG A 4 -12.37 -5.64 5.27
N ALA A 5 -11.62 -4.59 4.95
CA ALA A 5 -11.81 -3.82 3.73
C ALA A 5 -11.00 -4.43 2.58
N GLY A 6 -11.53 -4.33 1.37
CA GLY A 6 -10.86 -4.69 0.12
C GLY A 6 -10.47 -3.46 -0.68
N PHE A 7 -10.13 -3.67 -1.95
CA PHE A 7 -9.98 -2.59 -2.93
C PHE A 7 -11.30 -1.78 -3.05
N PRO A 8 -11.26 -0.44 -3.20
CA PRO A 8 -10.08 0.41 -3.38
C PRO A 8 -9.38 0.83 -2.08
N LEU A 9 -9.91 0.47 -0.91
CA LEU A 9 -9.38 0.94 0.38
C LEU A 9 -8.06 0.27 0.78
N THR A 10 -7.88 -1.00 0.43
CA THR A 10 -6.65 -1.75 0.69
C THR A 10 -6.31 -2.73 -0.40
N LEU A 11 -5.01 -2.91 -0.64
CA LEU A 11 -4.45 -3.86 -1.59
C LEU A 11 -3.49 -4.82 -0.86
N GLU A 12 -3.61 -6.12 -1.09
CA GLU A 12 -2.68 -7.12 -0.54
C GLU A 12 -1.34 -7.03 -1.25
N VAL A 13 -0.22 -7.08 -0.50
CA VAL A 13 1.13 -7.12 -1.08
C VAL A 13 1.50 -8.56 -1.37
N GLY A 14 1.67 -8.89 -2.66
CA GLY A 14 2.02 -10.23 -3.13
C GLY A 14 3.39 -10.30 -3.78
N SER A 15 3.94 -9.19 -4.29
CA SER A 15 5.17 -9.20 -5.08
C SER A 15 6.44 -9.41 -4.26
N VAL A 16 6.40 -9.16 -2.95
CA VAL A 16 7.56 -9.28 -2.05
C VAL A 16 7.23 -10.19 -0.88
N ARG A 17 8.16 -11.09 -0.55
CA ARG A 17 8.11 -11.86 0.70
C ARG A 17 8.44 -10.95 1.88
N LEU A 18 7.40 -10.50 2.57
CA LEU A 18 7.52 -9.79 3.82
C LEU A 18 7.46 -10.79 5.01
N PRO A 19 8.02 -10.45 6.18
CA PRO A 19 7.99 -11.33 7.36
C PRO A 19 6.57 -11.75 7.79
N LYS A 20 5.56 -10.99 7.38
CA LYS A 20 4.14 -11.26 7.59
C LYS A 20 3.35 -10.85 6.36
N LYS A 21 2.22 -11.53 6.13
CA LYS A 21 1.22 -11.11 5.16
C LYS A 21 0.80 -9.66 5.44
N SER A 22 0.85 -8.82 4.42
CA SER A 22 0.75 -7.36 4.57
C SER A 22 -0.14 -6.74 3.50
N TRP A 23 -0.64 -5.53 3.78
CA TRP A 23 -1.52 -4.78 2.90
C TRP A 23 -1.05 -3.32 2.79
N ILE A 24 -1.15 -2.75 1.60
CA ILE A 24 -1.12 -1.31 1.39
C ILE A 24 -2.48 -0.77 1.81
N LYS A 25 -2.48 0.19 2.74
CA LYS A 25 -3.70 0.90 3.16
C LYS A 25 -3.84 2.19 2.36
N ILE A 26 -4.47 2.08 1.19
CA ILE A 26 -4.57 3.16 0.20
C ILE A 26 -5.28 4.39 0.79
N SER A 27 -6.29 4.18 1.63
CA SER A 27 -7.01 5.26 2.32
C SER A 27 -6.25 5.92 3.47
N GLN A 28 -5.06 5.43 3.86
CA GLN A 28 -4.32 5.90 5.03
C GLN A 28 -2.97 6.51 4.65
N ILE A 29 -3.01 7.65 3.95
CA ILE A 29 -1.81 8.34 3.47
C ILE A 29 -1.26 9.30 4.54
N ARG A 30 0.06 9.35 4.68
CA ARG A 30 0.77 10.29 5.55
C ARG A 30 2.03 10.80 4.88
N THR A 31 2.30 12.10 5.03
CA THR A 31 3.61 12.69 4.71
C THR A 31 4.54 12.48 5.90
N LEU A 32 5.72 11.91 5.66
CA LEU A 32 6.75 11.67 6.67
C LEU A 32 8.05 12.35 6.22
N SER A 33 8.85 12.84 7.17
CA SER A 33 10.21 13.29 6.85
C SER A 33 11.10 12.08 6.57
N VAL A 34 12.17 12.30 5.81
CA VAL A 34 13.10 11.23 5.39
C VAL A 34 13.83 10.60 6.58
N GLU A 35 14.07 11.35 7.65
CA GLU A 35 14.70 10.86 8.89
C GLU A 35 13.85 9.82 9.62
N ARG A 36 12.53 9.81 9.40
CA ARG A 36 11.61 8.82 9.98
C ARG A 36 11.51 7.54 9.15
N ILE A 37 12.05 7.52 7.93
CA ILE A 37 12.02 6.35 7.05
C ILE A 37 13.17 5.41 7.44
N GLY A 38 12.84 4.20 7.86
CA GLY A 38 13.80 3.17 8.24
C GLY A 38 14.46 2.45 7.04
N LYS A 39 15.08 1.30 7.31
CA LYS A 39 15.70 0.46 6.28
C LYS A 39 14.67 -0.06 5.28
N ARG A 40 15.04 -0.12 3.99
CA ARG A 40 14.22 -0.73 2.92
C ARG A 40 14.04 -2.23 3.17
N ILE A 41 12.80 -2.71 3.15
CA ILE A 41 12.45 -4.13 3.36
C ILE A 41 11.96 -4.84 2.09
N GLY A 42 11.81 -4.13 0.98
CA GLY A 42 11.27 -4.66 -0.27
C GLY A 42 11.11 -3.58 -1.34
N LYS A 43 10.65 -4.00 -2.52
CA LYS A 43 10.22 -3.13 -3.62
C LYS A 43 8.97 -3.73 -4.24
N ALA A 44 7.86 -2.99 -4.20
CA ALA A 44 6.62 -3.39 -4.84
C ALA A 44 6.80 -3.50 -6.37
N SER A 45 5.99 -4.34 -7.01
CA SER A 45 6.01 -4.45 -8.47
C SER A 45 5.37 -3.19 -9.11
N PRO A 46 5.70 -2.87 -10.37
CA PRO A 46 5.04 -1.77 -11.08
C PRO A 46 3.51 -1.88 -11.09
N GLU A 47 2.99 -3.10 -11.19
CA GLU A 47 1.54 -3.39 -11.22
C GLU A 47 0.89 -3.08 -9.87
N GLU A 48 1.52 -3.44 -8.75
CA GLU A 48 1.02 -3.09 -7.42
C GLU A 48 1.02 -1.57 -7.18
N ILE A 49 2.03 -0.86 -7.71
CA ILE A 49 2.06 0.60 -7.66
C ILE A 49 0.94 1.20 -8.50
N ALA A 50 0.72 0.69 -9.72
CA ALA A 50 -0.37 1.13 -10.59
C ALA A 50 -1.74 0.93 -9.93
N MET A 51 -2.02 -0.28 -9.43
CA MET A 51 -3.26 -0.58 -8.70
C MET A 51 -3.45 0.29 -7.45
N THR A 52 -2.37 0.63 -6.75
CA THR A 52 -2.42 1.54 -5.59
C THR A 52 -2.83 2.95 -6.02
N ILE A 53 -2.32 3.45 -7.15
CA ILE A 53 -2.67 4.76 -7.70
C ILE A 53 -4.13 4.76 -8.20
N GLU A 54 -4.56 3.69 -8.87
CA GLU A 54 -5.96 3.53 -9.29
C GLU A 54 -6.92 3.56 -8.09
N GLY A 55 -6.64 2.77 -7.05
CA GLY A 55 -7.45 2.79 -5.84
C GLY A 55 -7.44 4.14 -5.14
N LEU A 56 -6.33 4.88 -5.21
CA LEU A 56 -6.28 6.25 -4.67
C LEU A 56 -7.19 7.20 -5.47
N ASN A 57 -7.14 7.15 -6.80
CA ASN A 57 -7.99 7.95 -7.67
C ASN A 57 -9.48 7.67 -7.41
N GLU A 58 -9.87 6.40 -7.22
CA GLU A 58 -11.24 6.02 -6.85
C GLU A 58 -11.67 6.63 -5.50
N ILE A 59 -10.77 6.66 -4.50
CA ILE A 59 -11.09 7.23 -3.18
C ILE A 59 -11.30 8.74 -3.25
N ILE A 60 -10.50 9.45 -4.05
CA ILE A 60 -10.55 10.91 -4.13
C ILE A 60 -11.54 11.42 -5.19
N GLY A 61 -12.14 10.52 -5.98
CA GLY A 61 -13.09 10.86 -7.05
C GLY A 61 -12.43 11.53 -8.26
N ALA A 62 -11.17 11.19 -8.54
CA ALA A 62 -10.39 11.68 -9.68
C ALA A 62 -10.51 10.77 -10.92
#